data_AF-A0A3R9NAQ5-F1
#
_entry.id   AF-A0A3R9NAQ5-F1
#
_cell.length_a   1.000
_cell.length_b   1.000
_cell.length_c   1.000
_cell.angle_alpha   90.00
_cell.angle_beta   90.00
_cell.angle_gamma   90.00
#
_symmetry.space_group_name_H-M   'P 1'
#
loop_
_entity.id
_entity.type
_entity.pdbx_description
1 polymer ?
#
loop_
_entity_poly.entity_id
_entity_poly.type
_entity_poly.pdbx_seq_one_letter_code
_entity_poly.pdbx_strand_id
1 'polypeptide(L)'
;MEFQVRVSSEAIFYFEKLKKMYSNNSKIELTRSQILTRAFKETKVISNWTSIINDTETISLEYLEYQKGYGTNVKVQISDEVEKGIRELKILLPNFTTTRSVTIGVAVKFMLKGAIILNKTGKINTNKNLSTMEAIEELKQNLHDIVAPINYNILENILNNFKDNISLIK
;
A
#
# COMPACT_ATOMS: atom_id res chain seq x y z
N MET A 1 -15.91 12.38 6.29
CA MET A 1 -16.69 12.67 5.08
C MET A 1 -17.35 11.41 4.55
N GLU A 2 -18.46 11.53 3.84
CA GLU A 2 -19.09 10.42 3.12
C GLU A 2 -18.45 10.29 1.73
N PHE A 3 -17.80 9.16 1.49
CA PHE A 3 -17.14 8.85 0.22
C PHE A 3 -17.89 7.73 -0.49
N GLN A 4 -18.23 7.95 -1.76
CA GLN A 4 -18.93 6.99 -2.60
C GLN A 4 -18.20 6.78 -3.92
N VAL A 5 -18.00 5.51 -4.30
CA VAL A 5 -17.31 5.14 -5.53
C VAL A 5 -17.89 3.87 -6.13
N ARG A 6 -17.99 3.82 -7.46
CA ARG A 6 -18.29 2.59 -8.20
C ARG A 6 -17.00 1.84 -8.50
N VAL A 7 -16.91 0.58 -8.07
CA VAL A 7 -15.71 -0.26 -8.22
C VAL A 7 -16.03 -1.55 -8.97
N SER A 8 -15.02 -2.17 -9.58
CA SER A 8 -15.15 -3.49 -10.21
C SER A 8 -15.31 -4.59 -9.17
N SER A 9 -15.78 -5.76 -9.61
CA SER A 9 -15.84 -6.99 -8.79
C SER A 9 -14.46 -7.37 -8.27
N GLU A 10 -13.42 -7.18 -9.10
CA GLU A 10 -12.01 -7.35 -8.70
C GLU A 10 -11.64 -6.51 -7.47
N ALA A 11 -12.08 -5.25 -7.39
CA ALA A 11 -11.84 -4.42 -6.21
C ALA A 11 -12.64 -4.91 -4.98
N ILE A 12 -13.87 -5.42 -5.16
CA ILE A 12 -14.63 -6.05 -4.08
C ILE A 12 -13.93 -7.29 -3.55
N PHE A 13 -13.40 -8.12 -4.44
CA PHE A 13 -12.57 -9.26 -4.06
C PHE A 13 -11.34 -8.84 -3.24
N TYR A 14 -10.68 -7.74 -3.62
CA TYR A 14 -9.57 -7.21 -2.83
C TYR A 14 -9.99 -6.70 -1.45
N PHE A 15 -11.16 -6.07 -1.31
CA PHE A 15 -11.72 -5.74 0.00
C PHE A 15 -11.86 -6.98 0.88
N GLU A 16 -12.42 -8.07 0.35
CA GLU A 16 -12.61 -9.31 1.11
C GLU A 16 -11.28 -9.98 1.48
N LYS A 17 -10.28 -9.93 0.59
CA LYS A 17 -8.92 -10.42 0.92
C LYS A 17 -8.29 -9.60 2.06
N LEU A 18 -8.35 -8.27 1.97
CA LEU A 18 -7.80 -7.39 2.99
C LEU A 18 -8.55 -7.51 4.32
N LYS A 19 -9.88 -7.71 4.29
CA LYS A 19 -10.66 -8.00 5.50
C LYS A 19 -10.07 -9.21 6.23
N LYS A 20 -9.84 -10.31 5.51
CA LYS A 20 -9.23 -11.53 6.08
C LYS A 20 -7.81 -11.29 6.60
N MET A 21 -6.99 -10.56 5.86
CA MET A 21 -5.60 -10.25 6.26
C MET A 21 -5.54 -9.37 7.50
N TYR A 22 -6.34 -8.31 7.56
CA TYR A 22 -6.30 -7.36 8.67
C TYR A 22 -6.96 -7.88 9.93
N SER A 23 -7.90 -8.83 9.81
CA SER A 23 -8.61 -9.36 10.98
C SER A 23 -7.73 -10.25 11.88
N ASN A 24 -6.55 -10.76 11.49
CA ASN A 24 -5.55 -11.44 12.34
C ASN A 24 -6.14 -12.31 13.50
N ASN A 25 -7.14 -13.16 13.23
CA ASN A 25 -7.87 -13.97 14.23
C ASN A 25 -8.66 -13.19 15.33
N SER A 26 -8.71 -11.86 15.27
CA SER A 26 -9.63 -11.07 16.07
C SER A 26 -11.07 -11.29 15.60
N LYS A 27 -12.00 -11.40 16.55
CA LYS A 27 -13.44 -11.44 16.27
C LYS A 27 -14.01 -10.07 15.84
N ILE A 28 -13.14 -9.07 15.63
CA ILE A 28 -13.56 -7.72 15.29
C ILE A 28 -13.78 -7.67 13.78
N GLU A 29 -15.03 -7.44 13.41
CA GLU A 29 -15.40 -7.26 12.01
C GLU A 29 -14.92 -5.90 11.51
N LEU A 30 -13.97 -5.91 10.57
CA LEU A 30 -13.48 -4.68 9.96
C LEU A 30 -14.48 -4.16 8.92
N THR A 31 -14.82 -2.88 9.06
CA THR A 31 -15.64 -2.14 8.11
C THR A 31 -14.84 -1.81 6.85
N ARG A 32 -15.54 -1.57 5.74
CA ARG A 32 -14.91 -1.11 4.48
C ARG A 32 -14.17 0.22 4.66
N SER A 33 -14.67 1.11 5.52
CA SER A 33 -14.00 2.37 5.88
C SER A 33 -12.61 2.12 6.49
N GLN A 34 -12.53 1.20 7.45
CA GLN A 34 -11.27 0.85 8.11
C GLN A 34 -10.30 0.18 7.13
N ILE A 35 -10.80 -0.74 6.30
CA ILE A 35 -9.98 -1.42 5.28
C ILE A 35 -9.40 -0.40 4.29
N LEU A 36 -10.24 0.51 3.77
CA LEU A 36 -9.81 1.52 2.80
C LEU A 36 -8.79 2.49 3.41
N THR A 37 -9.04 2.94 4.63
CA THR A 37 -8.14 3.85 5.35
C THR A 37 -6.78 3.20 5.62
N ARG A 38 -6.78 1.95 6.06
CA ARG A 38 -5.55 1.20 6.32
C ARG A 38 -4.76 0.93 5.04
N ALA A 39 -5.44 0.46 3.99
CA ALA A 39 -4.81 0.23 2.69
C ALA A 39 -4.19 1.52 2.12
N PHE A 40 -4.87 2.66 2.26
CA PHE A 40 -4.31 3.95 1.87
C PHE A 40 -3.01 4.26 2.63
N LYS A 41 -3.01 4.15 3.96
CA LYS A 41 -1.81 4.39 4.78
C LYS A 41 -0.64 3.50 4.38
N GLU A 42 -0.90 2.21 4.20
CA GLU A 42 0.12 1.22 3.84
C GLU A 42 0.69 1.48 2.44
N THR A 43 -0.11 2.00 1.50
CA THR A 43 0.34 2.22 0.12
C THR A 43 0.98 3.59 -0.13
N LYS A 44 1.03 4.49 0.87
CA LYS A 44 1.73 5.79 0.74
C LYS A 44 3.20 5.65 0.36
N VAL A 45 3.83 4.54 0.74
CA VAL A 45 5.24 4.26 0.44
C VAL A 45 5.47 3.86 -1.02
N ILE A 46 4.42 3.58 -1.80
CA ILE A 46 4.54 3.14 -3.19
C ILE A 46 4.73 4.35 -4.10
N SER A 47 5.95 4.53 -4.61
CA SER A 47 6.26 5.53 -5.62
C SER A 47 6.28 4.97 -7.05
N ASN A 48 6.43 3.65 -7.21
CA ASN A 48 6.29 2.98 -8.51
C ASN A 48 5.11 2.01 -8.51
N TRP A 49 4.09 2.30 -9.31
CA TRP A 49 2.90 1.47 -9.42
C TRP A 49 2.99 0.41 -10.52
N THR A 50 4.01 0.43 -11.39
CA THR A 50 4.15 -0.51 -12.53
C THR A 50 4.13 -1.96 -12.07
N SER A 51 4.91 -2.31 -11.05
CA SER A 51 4.97 -3.68 -10.53
C SER A 51 3.65 -4.12 -9.91
N ILE A 52 2.93 -3.21 -9.23
CA ILE A 52 1.62 -3.49 -8.66
C ILE A 52 0.58 -3.71 -9.76
N ILE A 53 0.59 -2.87 -10.79
CA ILE A 53 -0.35 -2.93 -11.91
C ILE A 53 -0.15 -4.24 -12.68
N ASN A 54 1.11 -4.57 -12.99
CA ASN A 54 1.47 -5.72 -13.82
C ASN A 54 1.58 -7.05 -13.06
N ASP A 55 1.50 -7.05 -11.72
CA ASP A 55 1.53 -8.28 -10.92
C ASP A 55 0.36 -9.21 -11.28
N THR A 56 0.68 -10.42 -11.74
CA THR A 56 -0.28 -11.50 -12.02
C THR A 56 -0.09 -12.70 -11.10
N GLU A 57 1.04 -12.77 -10.38
CA GLU A 57 1.45 -13.95 -9.61
C GLU A 57 1.01 -13.86 -8.14
N THR A 58 1.06 -12.66 -7.53
CA THR A 58 0.81 -12.53 -6.09
C THR A 58 -0.67 -12.73 -5.73
N ILE A 59 -1.58 -12.48 -6.68
CA ILE A 59 -3.02 -12.61 -6.50
C ILE A 59 -3.60 -13.46 -7.63
N SER A 60 -3.72 -14.78 -7.41
CA SER A 60 -4.41 -15.67 -8.36
C SER A 60 -5.81 -15.13 -8.69
N LEU A 61 -6.02 -14.89 -9.98
CA LEU A 61 -7.28 -14.40 -10.56
C LEU A 61 -8.23 -15.55 -10.95
N GLU A 62 -7.86 -16.81 -10.70
CA GLU A 62 -8.73 -17.98 -11.01
C GLU A 62 -10.09 -17.88 -10.29
N TYR A 63 -10.15 -17.19 -9.15
CA TYR A 63 -11.40 -16.90 -8.43
C TYR A 63 -12.25 -15.77 -9.04
N LEU A 64 -11.71 -14.99 -9.99
CA LEU A 64 -12.37 -13.83 -10.58
C LEU A 64 -13.09 -14.12 -11.90
N GLU A 65 -12.78 -15.22 -12.59
CA GLU A 65 -13.57 -15.64 -13.78
C GLU A 65 -15.05 -15.88 -13.43
N TYR A 66 -15.33 -16.24 -12.18
CA TYR A 66 -16.68 -16.36 -11.61
C TYR A 66 -17.32 -15.03 -11.17
N GLN A 67 -16.57 -13.91 -11.18
CA GLN A 67 -17.06 -12.57 -10.82
C GLN A 67 -17.18 -11.65 -12.04
N LYS A 68 -17.72 -12.15 -13.17
CA LYS A 68 -18.31 -11.27 -14.19
C LYS A 68 -19.56 -10.61 -13.59
N GLY A 69 -19.39 -9.46 -12.93
CA GLY A 69 -20.50 -8.80 -12.25
C GLY A 69 -20.31 -7.29 -12.12
N TYR A 70 -21.13 -6.55 -12.85
CA TYR A 70 -21.51 -5.15 -12.69
C TYR A 70 -20.80 -4.32 -11.60
N GLY A 71 -20.28 -3.15 -11.98
CA GLY A 71 -19.62 -2.25 -11.02
C GLY A 71 -20.50 -1.96 -9.80
N THR A 72 -19.95 -2.20 -8.61
CA THR A 72 -20.63 -2.10 -7.30
C THR A 72 -20.36 -0.75 -6.67
N ASN A 73 -21.40 -0.11 -6.12
CA ASN A 73 -21.23 1.12 -5.36
C ASN A 73 -20.75 0.82 -3.94
N VAL A 74 -19.58 1.34 -3.58
CA VAL A 74 -19.04 1.32 -2.23
C VAL A 74 -19.28 2.69 -1.62
N LYS A 75 -19.97 2.71 -0.47
CA LYS A 75 -20.25 3.89 0.32
C LYS A 75 -19.59 3.72 1.69
N VAL A 76 -18.70 4.63 2.06
CA VAL A 76 -17.88 4.55 3.27
C VAL A 76 -17.69 5.92 3.91
N GLN A 77 -17.39 5.93 5.20
CA GLN A 77 -17.01 7.14 5.92
C GLN A 77 -15.49 7.14 6.13
N ILE A 78 -14.79 8.10 5.51
CA ILE A 78 -13.34 8.24 5.60
C ILE A 78 -12.97 9.70 5.92
N SER A 79 -11.73 9.93 6.34
CA SER A 79 -11.23 11.30 6.54
C SER A 79 -10.95 12.00 5.21
N ASP A 80 -10.94 13.33 5.25
CA ASP A 80 -10.67 14.18 4.09
C ASP A 80 -9.27 13.91 3.51
N GLU A 81 -8.30 13.58 4.38
CA GLU A 81 -6.95 13.16 3.99
C GLU A 81 -6.98 11.91 3.10
N VAL A 82 -7.74 10.89 3.49
CA VAL A 82 -7.82 9.63 2.74
C VAL A 82 -8.54 9.87 1.41
N GLU A 83 -9.62 10.65 1.40
CA GLU A 83 -10.30 10.99 0.16
C GLU A 83 -9.40 11.77 -0.81
N LYS A 84 -8.72 12.80 -0.31
CA LYS A 84 -7.78 13.60 -1.09
C LYS A 84 -6.67 12.73 -1.68
N GLY A 85 -6.08 11.85 -0.86
CA GLY A 85 -5.06 10.93 -1.33
C GLY A 85 -5.54 9.97 -2.42
N ILE A 86 -6.77 9.45 -2.33
CA ILE A 86 -7.35 8.62 -3.40
C ILE A 86 -7.56 9.44 -4.68
N ARG A 87 -7.94 10.71 -4.58
CA ARG A 87 -8.08 11.61 -5.74
C ARG A 87 -6.72 11.93 -6.37
N GLU A 88 -5.67 12.06 -5.57
CA GLU A 88 -4.30 12.21 -6.05
C GLU A 88 -3.80 10.95 -6.75
N LEU A 89 -4.11 9.76 -6.23
CA LEU A 89 -3.81 8.49 -6.91
C LEU A 89 -4.47 8.41 -8.29
N LYS A 90 -5.70 8.91 -8.46
CA LYS A 90 -6.35 8.99 -9.77
C LYS A 90 -5.54 9.84 -10.76
N ILE A 91 -4.87 10.89 -10.30
CA ILE A 91 -4.03 11.76 -11.14
C ILE A 91 -2.68 11.09 -11.44
N LEU A 92 -2.13 10.35 -10.47
CA LEU A 92 -0.83 9.70 -10.54
C LEU A 92 -0.82 8.43 -11.41
N LEU A 93 -1.81 7.55 -11.24
CA LEU A 93 -1.85 6.22 -11.87
C LEU A 93 -1.82 6.19 -13.40
N PRO A 94 -2.39 7.16 -14.15
CA PRO A 94 -2.26 7.23 -15.61
C PRO A 94 -0.81 7.15 -16.11
N ASN A 95 0.16 7.64 -15.32
CA ASN A 95 1.58 7.57 -15.65
C ASN A 95 2.13 6.13 -15.71
N PHE A 96 1.40 5.17 -15.15
CA PHE A 96 1.80 3.76 -15.07
C PHE A 96 0.88 2.82 -15.86
N THR A 97 -0.35 3.23 -16.20
CA THR A 97 -1.36 2.37 -16.84
C THR A 97 -1.42 2.49 -18.35
N THR A 98 -0.52 3.24 -19.01
CA THR A 98 -0.54 3.55 -20.46
C THR A 98 -1.84 4.20 -20.96
N THR A 99 -2.68 4.70 -20.04
CA THR A 99 -3.96 5.33 -20.35
C THR A 99 -3.93 6.81 -20.04
N ARG A 100 -4.73 7.61 -20.74
CA ARG A 100 -4.83 9.07 -20.51
C ARG A 100 -5.45 9.43 -19.16
N SER A 101 -6.27 8.55 -18.60
CA SER A 101 -6.96 8.78 -17.34
C SER A 101 -7.37 7.46 -16.71
N VAL A 102 -7.55 7.47 -15.39
CA VAL A 102 -8.20 6.39 -14.64
C VAL A 102 -9.41 6.93 -13.88
N THR A 103 -10.35 6.04 -13.54
CA THR A 103 -11.48 6.39 -12.66
C THR A 103 -11.07 6.27 -11.19
N ILE A 104 -11.82 6.91 -10.29
CA ILE A 104 -11.61 6.73 -8.84
C ILE A 104 -11.73 5.24 -8.45
N GLY A 105 -12.64 4.50 -9.09
CA GLY A 105 -12.78 3.06 -8.84
C GLY A 105 -11.54 2.25 -9.23
N VAL A 106 -10.88 2.61 -10.33
CA VAL A 106 -9.59 2.01 -10.72
C VAL A 106 -8.48 2.41 -9.75
N ALA A 107 -8.46 3.65 -9.27
CA ALA A 107 -7.50 4.08 -8.25
C ALA A 107 -7.65 3.29 -6.95
N VAL A 108 -8.89 3.13 -6.47
CA VAL A 108 -9.20 2.28 -5.31
C VAL A 108 -8.77 0.84 -5.57
N LYS A 109 -9.03 0.29 -6.76
CA LYS A 109 -8.62 -1.06 -7.12
C LYS A 109 -7.10 -1.26 -6.98
N PHE A 110 -6.29 -0.40 -7.59
CA PHE A 110 -4.84 -0.54 -7.52
C PHE A 110 -4.30 -0.29 -6.12
N MET A 111 -4.88 0.65 -5.37
CA MET A 111 -4.53 0.88 -3.97
C MET A 111 -4.77 -0.38 -3.12
N LEU A 112 -5.93 -1.03 -3.24
CA LEU A 112 -6.21 -2.27 -2.52
C LEU A 112 -5.27 -3.41 -2.96
N LYS A 113 -4.99 -3.51 -4.28
CA LYS A 113 -4.02 -4.46 -4.82
C LYS A 113 -2.64 -4.26 -4.22
N GLY A 114 -2.18 -3.00 -4.18
CA GLY A 114 -0.91 -2.60 -3.60
C GLY A 114 -0.78 -3.01 -2.14
N ALA A 115 -1.81 -2.74 -1.34
CA ALA A 115 -1.84 -3.17 0.05
C ALA A 115 -1.75 -4.70 0.19
N ILE A 116 -2.47 -5.47 -0.63
CA ILE A 116 -2.38 -6.95 -0.60
C ILE A 116 -0.95 -7.42 -0.90
N ILE A 117 -0.33 -6.88 -1.93
CA ILE A 117 1.03 -7.27 -2.34
C ILE A 117 2.03 -6.91 -1.25
N LEU A 118 1.93 -5.71 -0.64
CA LEU A 118 2.77 -5.29 0.48
C LEU A 118 2.62 -6.24 1.67
N ASN A 119 1.40 -6.56 2.08
CA ASN A 119 1.16 -7.47 3.21
C ASN A 119 1.67 -8.88 2.95
N LYS A 120 1.68 -9.36 1.70
CA LYS A 120 2.15 -10.69 1.34
C LYS A 120 3.67 -10.80 1.21
N THR A 121 4.30 -9.77 0.63
CA THR A 121 5.69 -9.86 0.18
C THR A 121 6.65 -9.02 1.02
N GLY A 122 6.14 -8.04 1.77
CA GLY A 122 6.97 -7.03 2.46
C GLY A 122 7.77 -6.13 1.52
N LYS A 123 7.62 -6.26 0.19
CA LYS A 123 8.45 -5.54 -0.79
C LYS A 123 7.89 -4.16 -1.08
N ILE A 124 8.61 -3.12 -0.66
CA ILE A 124 8.30 -1.74 -1.02
C ILE A 124 8.91 -1.44 -2.39
N ASN A 125 8.08 -1.41 -3.44
CA ASN A 125 8.53 -0.99 -4.77
C ASN A 125 8.61 0.54 -4.81
N THR A 126 9.72 1.08 -4.33
CA THR A 126 10.04 2.49 -4.54
C THR A 126 10.88 2.65 -5.82
N ASN A 127 10.57 3.66 -6.63
CA ASN A 127 11.45 4.15 -7.70
C ASN A 127 12.66 4.91 -7.17
N LYS A 128 12.85 4.89 -5.86
CA LYS A 128 14.01 5.46 -5.22
C LYS A 128 15.14 4.49 -5.53
N ASN A 129 15.88 4.75 -6.61
CA ASN A 129 17.25 4.29 -6.77
C ASN A 129 18.08 4.94 -5.65
N LEU A 130 17.77 4.58 -4.41
CA LEU A 130 18.58 4.91 -3.28
C LEU A 130 19.80 4.03 -3.41
N SER A 131 20.97 4.65 -3.42
CA SER A 131 22.15 3.94 -2.98
C SER A 131 21.85 3.28 -1.63
N THR A 132 22.51 2.16 -1.35
CA THR A 132 22.38 1.45 -0.08
C THR A 132 22.53 2.39 1.13
N MET A 133 23.33 3.45 0.98
CA MET A 133 23.55 4.46 2.01
C MET A 133 22.33 5.36 2.24
N GLU A 134 21.66 5.81 1.19
CA GLU A 134 20.47 6.65 1.36
C GLU A 134 19.29 5.85 1.92
N ALA A 135 19.19 4.55 1.60
CA ALA A 135 18.21 3.64 2.20
C ALA A 135 18.45 3.44 3.71
N ILE A 136 19.72 3.39 4.14
CA ILE A 136 20.09 3.29 5.57
C ILE A 136 19.72 4.58 6.31
N GLU A 137 19.95 5.75 5.71
CA GLU A 137 19.58 7.03 6.35
C GLU A 137 18.06 7.20 6.48
N GLU A 138 17.30 6.77 5.47
CA GLU A 138 15.83 6.77 5.55
C GLU A 138 15.32 5.81 6.63
N LEU A 139 15.91 4.62 6.75
CA LEU A 139 15.61 3.69 7.84
C LEU A 139 15.91 4.31 9.21
N LYS A 140 17.05 5.01 9.34
CA LYS A 140 17.44 5.67 10.58
C LYS A 140 16.40 6.69 11.02
N GLN A 141 15.95 7.56 10.12
CA GLN A 141 14.92 8.56 10.42
C GLN A 141 13.60 7.92 10.83
N ASN A 142 13.12 6.93 10.06
CA ASN A 142 11.88 6.23 10.38
C ASN A 142 11.92 5.53 11.75
N LEU A 143 13.08 5.01 12.17
CA LEU A 143 13.24 4.38 13.47
C LEU A 143 13.29 5.39 14.62
N HIS A 144 13.83 6.60 14.40
CA HIS A 144 13.79 7.66 15.40
C HIS A 144 12.37 8.08 15.77
N ASP A 145 11.42 8.04 14.81
CA ASP A 145 10.02 8.36 15.05
C ASP A 145 9.27 7.32 15.90
N ILE A 146 9.83 6.11 16.06
CA ILE A 146 9.18 4.98 16.74
C ILE A 146 9.88 4.64 18.07
N VAL A 147 11.19 4.87 18.14
CA VAL A 147 12.01 4.52 19.30
C VAL A 147 11.95 5.62 20.35
N ALA A 148 11.87 5.25 21.63
CA ALA A 148 11.91 6.23 22.72
C ALA A 148 13.28 6.94 22.78
N PRO A 149 13.33 8.26 23.08
CA PRO A 149 14.57 9.03 23.04
C PRO A 149 15.73 8.45 23.87
N ILE A 150 15.42 7.79 24.99
CA ILE A 150 16.43 7.13 25.85
C ILE A 150 17.23 6.05 25.11
N ASN A 151 16.68 5.48 24.04
CA ASN A 151 17.30 4.42 23.25
C ASN A 151 17.98 4.93 21.98
N TYR A 152 17.96 6.23 21.68
CA TYR A 152 18.53 6.77 20.45
C TYR A 152 20.02 6.48 20.31
N ASN A 153 20.82 6.63 21.37
CA ASN A 153 22.25 6.32 21.32
C ASN A 153 22.53 4.84 20.97
N ILE A 154 21.70 3.92 21.48
CA ILE A 154 21.84 2.49 21.19
C ILE A 154 21.44 2.21 19.73
N LEU A 155 20.35 2.82 19.28
CA LEU A 155 19.88 2.71 17.90
C LEU A 155 20.92 3.22 16.91
N GLU A 156 21.52 4.38 17.17
CA GLU A 156 22.57 4.95 16.30
C GLU A 156 23.78 4.03 16.20
N ASN A 157 24.25 3.47 17.32
CA ASN A 157 25.39 2.55 17.31
C ASN A 157 25.11 1.28 16.49
N ILE A 158 23.91 0.71 16.62
CA ILE A 158 23.51 -0.49 15.85
C ILE A 158 23.47 -0.18 14.36
N LEU A 159 22.85 0.95 13.97
CA LEU A 159 22.72 1.34 12.57
C LEU A 159 24.06 1.70 11.93
N ASN A 160 24.94 2.37 12.67
CA ASN A 160 26.29 2.70 12.22
C ASN A 160 27.11 1.43 12.00
N ASN A 161 27.11 0.48 12.95
CA ASN A 161 27.79 -0.80 12.79
C ASN A 161 27.25 -1.59 11.58
N PHE A 162 25.93 -1.58 11.37
CA PHE A 162 25.31 -2.22 10.20
C PHE A 162 25.75 -1.56 8.89
N LYS A 163 25.80 -0.22 8.85
CA LYS A 163 26.26 0.56 7.70
C LYS A 163 27.72 0.25 7.34
N ASP A 164 28.58 0.21 8.36
CA ASP A 164 29.99 -0.11 8.18
C ASP A 164 30.18 -1.53 7.63
N ASN A 165 29.45 -2.51 8.19
CA ASN A 165 29.50 -3.90 7.71
C ASN A 165 29.07 -4.04 6.26
N ILE A 166 28.04 -3.31 5.81
CA ILE A 166 27.62 -3.34 4.40
C ILE A 166 28.67 -2.68 3.50
N SER A 167 29.29 -1.59 3.93
CA SER A 167 30.32 -0.89 3.15
C SER A 167 31.58 -1.73 2.89
N LEU A 168 31.83 -2.73 3.74
CA LEU A 168 32.94 -3.67 3.64
C LEU A 168 32.66 -4.84 2.69
N ILE A 169 31.40 -5.08 2.32
CA ILE A 169 31.00 -6.12 1.36
C ILE A 169 31.08 -5.50 -0.05
N LYS A 170 32.24 -5.61 -0.69
CA LYS A 170 32.44 -5.33 -2.13
C LYS A 170 32.48 -6.61 -2.93
#